data_AF-A0AAN8IEX6-F1
#
_entry.id   AF-A0AAN8IEX6-F1
#
_cell.length_a   1.000
_cell.length_b   1.000
_cell.length_c   1.000
_cell.angle_alpha   90.00
_cell.angle_beta   90.00
_cell.angle_gamma   90.00
#
_symmetry.space_group_name_H-M   'P 1'
#
loop_
_entity.id
_entity.type
_entity.pdbx_description
1 polymer ?
#
loop_
_entity_poly.entity_id
_entity_poly.type
_entity_poly.pdbx_seq_one_letter_code
_entity_poly.pdbx_strand_id
1 'polypeptide(L)'
;RGYESDESDVSILSQSSEVKRRRGRPRKEDEPTLDLSPLTLHEVLRWCPERHLLSTRYIPAAKVAALLSIPVTVFFSKYPRMFRYSCDEEDRAFLMEEKKLSRGAGRCYLMVMDDVTELLGRSPDLEFAAFTLNEHILLKMRSRTVPVFERLKARLPPSAYIFNQ
;
A
#
# COMPACT_ATOMS: atom_id res chain seq x y z
N ARG A 1 55.66 51.77 10.89
CA ARG A 1 54.50 50.98 11.38
C ARG A 1 53.56 50.79 10.20
N GLY A 2 53.53 49.57 9.66
CA GLY A 2 52.84 49.18 8.43
C GLY A 2 53.46 47.85 7.99
N TYR A 3 52.76 46.76 8.32
CA TYR A 3 53.06 45.35 8.03
C TYR A 3 52.70 45.06 6.55
N GLU A 4 53.19 44.07 5.80
CA GLU A 4 53.23 42.60 5.98
C GLU A 4 54.35 42.04 5.05
N SER A 5 55.38 41.30 5.50
CA SER A 5 55.49 39.82 5.64
C SER A 5 55.05 39.05 4.37
N ASP A 6 55.95 38.67 3.46
CA ASP A 6 57.01 37.62 3.51
C ASP A 6 56.46 36.18 3.40
N GLU A 7 57.27 35.35 2.76
CA GLU A 7 57.04 34.31 1.79
C GLU A 7 56.61 32.94 2.39
N SER A 8 56.23 32.05 1.48
CA SER A 8 56.13 30.57 1.57
C SER A 8 57.14 29.90 2.53
N ASP A 9 56.88 28.74 3.17
CA ASP A 9 56.67 27.43 2.53
C ASP A 9 56.28 26.30 3.55
N VAL A 10 55.88 25.14 2.99
CA VAL A 10 55.89 23.74 3.47
C VAL A 10 54.99 23.19 4.61
N SER A 11 53.99 22.44 4.15
CA SER A 11 53.73 20.99 4.40
C SER A 11 53.27 20.47 5.77
N ILE A 12 52.03 19.97 5.84
CA ILE A 12 51.72 18.69 6.53
C ILE A 12 50.63 17.91 5.76
N LEU A 13 51.00 16.70 5.37
CA LEU A 13 50.14 15.62 4.86
C LEU A 13 49.05 15.21 5.86
N SER A 14 47.81 15.03 5.42
CA SER A 14 46.84 14.10 6.01
C SER A 14 45.72 13.83 5.00
N GLN A 15 45.89 12.79 4.18
CA GLN A 15 45.22 11.50 4.34
C GLN A 15 43.69 11.59 4.26
N SER A 16 43.19 11.26 3.06
CA SER A 16 42.07 10.34 2.83
C SER A 16 40.92 10.31 3.85
N SER A 17 39.76 10.81 3.43
CA SER A 17 38.54 10.04 3.64
C SER A 17 37.83 9.88 2.31
N GLU A 18 38.10 8.75 1.67
CA GLU A 18 37.20 8.15 0.70
C GLU A 18 35.80 8.18 1.31
N VAL A 19 34.90 8.98 0.72
CA VAL A 19 33.46 8.88 1.00
C VAL A 19 33.04 7.52 0.46
N LYS A 20 33.19 6.53 1.33
CA LYS A 20 32.71 5.17 1.21
C LYS A 20 31.23 5.28 0.94
N ARG A 21 30.86 5.30 -0.35
CA ARG A 21 29.48 5.17 -0.84
C ARG A 21 29.00 3.82 -0.35
N ARG A 22 28.51 3.80 0.90
CA ARG A 22 27.89 2.65 1.53
C ARG A 22 26.81 2.20 0.57
N ARG A 23 27.00 0.99 0.04
CA ARG A 23 26.02 0.27 -0.77
C ARG A 23 24.66 0.53 -0.16
N GLY A 24 23.80 1.18 -0.94
CA GLY A 24 22.44 1.48 -0.54
C GLY A 24 21.81 0.21 -0.02
N ARG A 25 21.50 0.20 1.28
CA ARG A 25 20.58 -0.77 1.86
C ARG A 25 19.42 -0.94 0.87
N PRO A 26 19.01 -2.16 0.50
CA PRO A 26 17.83 -2.34 -0.32
C PRO A 26 16.73 -1.48 0.27
N ARG A 27 16.13 -0.60 -0.54
CA ARG A 27 14.99 0.22 -0.08
C ARG A 27 14.00 -0.77 0.51
N LYS A 28 13.81 -0.72 1.84
CA LYS A 28 12.69 -1.40 2.47
C LYS A 28 11.48 -0.90 1.71
N GLU A 29 10.78 -1.81 1.02
CA GLU A 29 9.42 -1.53 0.56
C GLU A 29 8.68 -0.91 1.74
N ASP A 30 7.88 0.14 1.46
CA ASP A 30 7.06 0.86 2.43
C ASP A 30 6.15 -0.10 3.19
N GLU A 31 6.73 -0.76 4.20
CA GLU A 31 6.03 -1.52 5.21
C GLU A 31 5.27 -0.47 6.02
N PRO A 32 3.93 -0.49 6.03
CA PRO A 32 3.16 0.54 6.70
C PRO A 32 3.65 0.64 8.13
N THR A 33 4.03 1.85 8.55
CA THR A 33 4.41 2.13 9.94
C THR A 33 3.15 1.92 10.76
N LEU A 34 3.01 0.72 11.31
CA LEU A 34 1.81 0.31 12.03
C LEU A 34 1.75 1.09 13.33
N ASP A 35 0.81 2.03 13.37
CA ASP A 35 0.32 2.69 14.57
C ASP A 35 0.21 1.68 15.74
N LEU A 36 0.68 2.07 16.93
CA LEU A 36 0.91 1.21 18.11
C LEU A 36 -0.38 0.54 18.66
N SER A 37 -1.53 0.88 18.08
CA SER A 37 -2.82 0.25 18.35
C SER A 37 -2.78 -1.25 18.05
N PRO A 38 -3.34 -2.10 18.94
CA PRO A 38 -3.38 -3.54 18.72
C PRO A 38 -4.09 -3.85 17.39
N LEU A 39 -3.61 -4.88 16.69
CA LEU A 39 -4.26 -5.39 15.50
C LEU A 39 -5.61 -6.00 15.90
N THR A 40 -6.69 -5.54 15.28
CA THR A 40 -8.03 -6.08 15.58
C THR A 40 -8.35 -7.27 14.68
N LEU A 41 -9.21 -8.18 15.14
CA LEU A 41 -9.66 -9.32 14.33
C LEU A 41 -10.29 -8.84 13.02
N HIS A 42 -11.08 -7.77 13.06
CA HIS A 42 -11.73 -7.20 11.88
C HIS A 42 -10.74 -6.79 10.78
N GLU A 43 -9.63 -6.14 11.17
CA GLU A 43 -8.56 -5.76 10.23
C GLU A 43 -7.88 -6.98 9.62
N VAL A 44 -7.74 -8.08 10.36
CA VAL A 44 -7.19 -9.34 9.82
C VAL A 44 -8.16 -9.99 8.85
N LEU A 45 -9.45 -10.02 9.17
CA LEU A 45 -10.49 -10.60 8.31
C LEU A 45 -10.63 -9.87 6.97
N ARG A 46 -10.28 -8.57 6.89
CA ARG A 46 -10.18 -7.85 5.61
C ARG A 46 -9.14 -8.46 4.65
N TRP A 47 -8.18 -9.21 5.15
CA TRP A 47 -7.19 -9.93 4.33
C TRP A 47 -7.57 -11.40 4.11
N CYS A 48 -8.71 -11.87 4.61
CA CYS A 48 -9.14 -13.26 4.45
C CYS A 48 -9.34 -13.60 2.97
N PRO A 49 -8.70 -14.66 2.43
CA PRO A 49 -8.84 -15.02 1.01
C PRO A 49 -10.27 -15.46 0.64
N GLU A 50 -11.02 -16.02 1.58
CA GLU A 50 -12.38 -16.55 1.36
C GLU A 50 -13.39 -15.45 1.02
N ARG A 51 -13.09 -14.18 1.32
CA ARG A 51 -13.97 -13.04 1.01
C ARG A 51 -14.02 -12.67 -0.47
N HIS A 52 -13.07 -13.17 -1.26
CA HIS A 52 -12.92 -12.81 -2.67
C HIS A 52 -13.73 -13.77 -3.53
N LEU A 53 -15.05 -13.56 -3.63
CA LEU A 53 -15.99 -14.36 -4.42
C LEU A 53 -16.22 -13.73 -5.80
N LEU A 54 -16.82 -14.50 -6.72
CA LEU A 54 -17.20 -13.99 -8.05
C LEU A 54 -18.25 -12.86 -7.98
N SER A 55 -19.05 -12.84 -6.93
CA SER A 55 -20.04 -11.79 -6.63
C SER A 55 -19.45 -10.57 -5.91
N THR A 56 -18.21 -10.68 -5.39
CA THR A 56 -17.58 -9.58 -4.65
C THR A 56 -17.31 -8.42 -5.59
N ARG A 57 -17.77 -7.22 -5.20
CA ARG A 57 -17.52 -5.99 -5.95
C ARG A 57 -16.26 -5.30 -5.45
N TYR A 58 -15.52 -4.76 -6.39
CA TYR A 58 -14.26 -4.06 -6.18
C TYR A 58 -14.34 -2.66 -6.76
N ILE A 59 -13.58 -1.75 -6.17
CA ILE A 59 -13.47 -0.37 -6.63
C ILE A 59 -11.99 0.04 -6.73
N PRO A 60 -11.59 0.81 -7.74
CA PRO A 60 -10.23 1.35 -7.82
C PRO A 60 -9.99 2.38 -6.72
N ALA A 61 -8.88 2.26 -5.99
CA ALA A 61 -8.50 3.22 -4.96
C ALA A 61 -8.40 4.66 -5.50
N ALA A 62 -8.05 4.83 -6.79
CA ALA A 62 -8.03 6.13 -7.45
C ALA A 62 -9.41 6.81 -7.46
N LYS A 63 -10.50 6.04 -7.62
CA LYS A 63 -11.87 6.58 -7.58
C LYS A 63 -12.25 6.98 -6.15
N VAL A 64 -11.93 6.14 -5.18
CA VAL A 64 -12.16 6.43 -3.75
C VAL A 64 -11.39 7.68 -3.31
N ALA A 65 -10.12 7.78 -3.70
CA ALA A 65 -9.26 8.92 -3.37
C ALA A 65 -9.74 10.21 -4.06
N ALA A 66 -10.21 10.13 -5.31
CA ALA A 66 -10.78 11.27 -6.03
C ALA A 66 -12.05 11.81 -5.35
N LEU A 67 -12.93 10.94 -4.83
CA LEU A 67 -14.12 11.36 -4.07
C LEU A 67 -13.76 12.12 -2.79
N LEU A 68 -12.65 11.73 -2.17
CA LEU A 68 -12.11 12.40 -0.98
C LEU A 68 -11.24 13.61 -1.32
N SER A 69 -11.05 13.95 -2.59
CA SER A 69 -10.15 15.01 -3.06
C SER A 69 -8.72 14.88 -2.50
N ILE A 70 -8.22 13.65 -2.33
CA ILE A 70 -6.86 13.38 -1.85
C ILE A 70 -6.10 12.46 -2.83
N PRO A 71 -4.75 12.53 -2.87
CA PRO A 71 -3.95 11.55 -3.60
C PRO A 71 -4.08 10.13 -3.00
N VAL A 72 -3.96 9.10 -3.84
CA VAL A 72 -4.00 7.69 -3.40
C VAL A 72 -2.91 7.37 -2.35
N THR A 73 -1.73 7.99 -2.48
CA THR A 73 -0.64 7.85 -1.50
C THR A 73 -1.07 8.34 -0.12
N VAL A 74 -1.76 9.49 -0.06
CA VAL A 74 -2.29 10.08 1.18
C VAL A 74 -3.44 9.25 1.73
N PHE A 75 -4.31 8.70 0.87
CA PHE A 75 -5.40 7.82 1.28
C PHE A 75 -4.87 6.63 2.10
N PHE A 76 -3.82 5.95 1.61
CA PHE A 76 -3.24 4.81 2.33
C PHE A 76 -2.42 5.22 3.56
N SER A 77 -1.89 6.44 3.61
CA SER A 77 -1.30 6.96 4.85
C SER A 77 -2.35 7.23 5.93
N LYS A 78 -3.55 7.69 5.52
CA LYS A 78 -4.67 7.92 6.43
C LYS A 78 -5.33 6.61 6.89
N TYR A 79 -5.39 5.62 6.01
CA TYR A 79 -6.02 4.33 6.28
C TYR A 79 -5.06 3.16 5.99
N PRO A 80 -3.99 2.98 6.79
CA PRO A 80 -2.91 2.02 6.51
C PRO A 80 -3.36 0.55 6.61
N ARG A 81 -4.48 0.29 7.30
CA ARG A 81 -5.00 -1.05 7.55
C ARG A 81 -6.11 -1.46 6.56
N MET A 82 -6.42 -0.60 5.58
CA MET A 82 -7.34 -0.96 4.51
C MET A 82 -6.73 -2.03 3.62
N PHE A 83 -7.57 -3.00 3.24
CA PHE A 83 -7.19 -3.98 2.23
C PHE A 83 -6.88 -3.27 0.90
N ARG A 84 -5.79 -3.69 0.26
CA ARG A 84 -5.42 -3.22 -1.08
C ARG A 84 -4.78 -4.34 -1.88
N TYR A 85 -5.30 -4.59 -3.06
CA TYR A 85 -4.66 -5.46 -4.05
C TYR A 85 -3.92 -4.59 -5.07
N SER A 86 -2.62 -4.84 -5.27
CA SER A 86 -1.83 -4.16 -6.29
C SER A 86 -1.93 -4.91 -7.62
N CYS A 87 -2.57 -4.31 -8.61
CA CYS A 87 -2.66 -4.86 -9.97
C CYS A 87 -1.28 -4.89 -10.64
N ASP A 88 -0.92 -6.03 -11.19
CA ASP A 88 0.22 -6.15 -12.10
C ASP A 88 -0.11 -5.55 -13.49
N GLU A 89 0.81 -5.64 -14.44
CA GLU A 89 0.62 -5.08 -15.78
C GLU A 89 -0.49 -5.79 -16.57
N GLU A 90 -0.57 -7.11 -16.44
CA GLU A 90 -1.59 -7.94 -17.08
C GLU A 90 -2.99 -7.63 -16.52
N ASP A 91 -3.12 -7.55 -15.20
CA ASP A 91 -4.36 -7.16 -14.52
C ASP A 91 -4.85 -5.80 -15.02
N ARG A 92 -3.93 -4.84 -15.15
CA ARG A 92 -4.26 -3.50 -15.67
C ARG A 92 -4.70 -3.55 -17.12
N ALA A 93 -4.00 -4.29 -17.97
CA ALA A 93 -4.35 -4.42 -19.38
C ALA A 93 -5.77 -4.98 -19.55
N PHE A 94 -6.09 -6.07 -18.85
CA PHE A 94 -7.41 -6.68 -18.86
C PHE A 94 -8.50 -5.72 -18.37
N LEU A 95 -8.28 -5.06 -17.23
CA LEU A 95 -9.26 -4.12 -16.67
C LEU A 95 -9.43 -2.85 -17.52
N MET A 96 -8.41 -2.44 -18.29
CA MET A 96 -8.53 -1.35 -19.26
C MET A 96 -9.31 -1.77 -20.49
N GLU A 97 -9.13 -3.00 -20.98
CA GLU A 97 -9.89 -3.57 -22.10
C GLU A 97 -11.38 -3.65 -21.77
N GLU A 98 -11.72 -4.08 -20.55
CA GLU A 98 -13.10 -4.11 -20.05
C GLU A 98 -13.66 -2.72 -19.66
N LYS A 99 -12.92 -1.63 -19.88
CA LYS A 99 -13.29 -0.24 -19.53
C LYS A 99 -13.58 -0.04 -18.03
N LYS A 100 -13.10 -0.94 -17.16
CA LYS A 100 -13.24 -0.86 -15.70
C LYS A 100 -12.24 0.11 -15.07
N LEU A 101 -11.13 0.37 -15.75
CA LEU A 101 -10.14 1.37 -15.37
C LEU A 101 -10.07 2.51 -16.40
N SER A 102 -9.91 3.74 -15.92
CA SER A 102 -9.53 4.87 -16.76
C SER A 102 -8.06 4.75 -17.18
N ARG A 103 -7.73 5.26 -18.37
CA ARG A 103 -6.34 5.43 -18.84
C ARG A 103 -5.56 6.32 -17.87
N GLY A 104 -4.89 5.72 -16.90
CA GLY A 104 -4.05 6.40 -15.93
C GLY A 104 -2.66 5.78 -15.92
N ALA A 105 -1.62 6.61 -15.94
CA ALA A 105 -0.25 6.16 -15.75
C ALA A 105 0.01 5.97 -14.25
N GLY A 106 0.22 4.74 -13.80
CA GLY A 106 0.60 4.47 -12.41
C GLY A 106 0.21 3.09 -11.88
N ARG A 107 0.48 2.88 -10.59
CA ARG A 107 0.06 1.69 -9.87
C ARG A 107 -1.45 1.72 -9.66
N CYS A 108 -2.13 0.64 -10.05
CA CYS A 108 -3.55 0.47 -9.79
C CYS A 108 -3.73 -0.37 -8.53
N TYR A 109 -4.52 0.14 -7.59
CA TYR A 109 -4.90 -0.57 -6.38
C TYR A 109 -6.40 -0.83 -6.39
N LEU A 110 -6.82 -2.06 -6.11
CA LEU A 110 -8.22 -2.43 -5.95
C LEU A 110 -8.54 -2.60 -4.46
N MET A 111 -9.75 -2.20 -4.11
CA MET A 111 -10.31 -2.30 -2.77
C MET A 111 -11.66 -3.02 -2.83
N VAL A 112 -12.05 -3.71 -1.76
CA VAL A 112 -13.38 -4.30 -1.66
C VAL A 112 -14.39 -3.19 -1.41
N MET A 113 -15.47 -3.18 -2.19
CA MET A 113 -16.50 -2.13 -2.13
C MET A 113 -17.14 -2.04 -0.75
N ASP A 114 -17.38 -3.18 -0.09
CA ASP A 114 -17.99 -3.22 1.24
C ASP A 114 -17.11 -2.51 2.28
N ASP A 115 -15.78 -2.70 2.25
CA ASP A 115 -14.85 -2.01 3.16
C ASP A 115 -14.86 -0.50 2.95
N VAL A 116 -14.97 -0.06 1.69
CA VAL A 116 -15.03 1.36 1.33
C VAL A 116 -16.37 1.97 1.77
N THR A 117 -17.45 1.22 1.63
CA THR A 117 -18.80 1.63 2.03
C THR A 117 -18.92 1.73 3.55
N GLU A 118 -18.29 0.81 4.29
CA GLU A 118 -18.19 0.89 5.75
C GLU A 118 -17.43 2.16 6.18
N LEU A 119 -16.37 2.51 5.44
CA LEU A 119 -15.51 3.65 5.77
C LEU A 119 -16.14 5.02 5.43
N LEU A 120 -16.76 5.14 4.25
CA LEU A 120 -17.21 6.42 3.69
C LEU A 120 -18.73 6.56 3.63
N GLY A 121 -19.47 5.51 3.97
CA GLY A 121 -20.90 5.41 3.77
C GLY A 121 -21.27 5.00 2.34
N ARG A 122 -22.58 4.82 2.10
CA ARG A 122 -23.12 4.54 0.77
C ARG A 122 -23.14 5.82 -0.05
N SER A 123 -22.59 5.75 -1.26
CA SER A 123 -22.69 6.80 -2.26
C SER A 123 -23.01 6.18 -3.62
N PRO A 124 -23.93 6.77 -4.40
CA PRO A 124 -24.19 6.32 -5.77
C PRO A 124 -22.91 6.27 -6.62
N ASP A 125 -22.01 7.24 -6.45
CA ASP A 125 -20.76 7.32 -7.22
C ASP A 125 -19.85 6.11 -6.97
N LEU A 126 -19.82 5.61 -5.73
CA LEU A 126 -19.06 4.41 -5.37
C LEU A 126 -19.71 3.16 -5.99
N GLU A 127 -21.04 3.09 -5.96
CA GLU A 127 -21.78 1.95 -6.50
C GLU A 127 -21.64 1.85 -8.03
N PHE A 128 -21.65 2.98 -8.75
CA PHE A 128 -21.43 3.03 -10.19
C PHE A 128 -20.00 2.71 -10.60
N ALA A 129 -19.02 3.03 -9.74
CA ALA A 129 -17.61 2.73 -10.00
C ALA A 129 -17.19 1.30 -9.62
N ALA A 130 -18.04 0.57 -8.91
CA ALA A 130 -17.75 -0.77 -8.43
C ALA A 130 -18.04 -1.84 -9.50
N PHE A 131 -17.17 -2.84 -9.61
CA PHE A 131 -17.28 -3.91 -10.60
C PHE A 131 -16.81 -5.26 -10.04
N THR A 132 -17.21 -6.35 -10.69
CA THR A 132 -16.70 -7.70 -10.38
C THR A 132 -15.42 -8.00 -11.15
N LEU A 133 -14.58 -8.86 -10.58
CA LEU A 133 -13.33 -9.31 -11.19
C LEU A 133 -13.52 -10.65 -11.90
N ASN A 134 -12.67 -10.91 -12.89
CA ASN A 134 -12.61 -12.22 -13.52
C ASN A 134 -11.96 -13.24 -12.55
N GLU A 135 -12.16 -14.52 -12.86
CA GLU A 135 -11.64 -15.61 -12.02
C GLU A 135 -10.11 -15.60 -11.93
N HIS A 136 -9.42 -15.26 -13.02
CA HIS A 136 -7.96 -15.21 -13.05
C HIS A 136 -7.38 -14.21 -12.05
N ILE A 137 -7.87 -12.97 -12.04
CA ILE A 137 -7.44 -11.93 -11.08
C ILE A 137 -7.82 -12.34 -9.66
N LEU A 138 -8.99 -12.96 -9.45
CA LEU A 138 -9.42 -13.44 -8.13
C LEU A 138 -8.49 -14.54 -7.59
N LEU A 139 -8.07 -15.49 -8.43
CA LEU A 139 -7.11 -16.53 -8.04
C LEU A 139 -5.76 -15.92 -7.65
N LYS A 140 -5.25 -14.96 -8.44
CA LYS A 140 -4.03 -14.21 -8.10
C LYS A 140 -4.18 -13.44 -6.79
N MET A 141 -5.33 -12.79 -6.59
CA MET A 141 -5.65 -12.04 -5.37
C MET A 141 -5.64 -12.96 -4.15
N ARG A 142 -6.38 -14.07 -4.19
CA ARG A 142 -6.42 -15.07 -3.11
C ARG A 142 -5.02 -15.57 -2.78
N SER A 143 -4.24 -15.99 -3.79
CA SER A 143 -2.86 -16.46 -3.61
C SER A 143 -1.96 -15.43 -2.92
N ARG A 144 -2.07 -14.15 -3.28
CA ARG A 144 -1.30 -13.06 -2.63
C ARG A 144 -1.78 -12.74 -1.22
N THR A 145 -3.07 -12.90 -0.94
CA THR A 145 -3.64 -12.60 0.38
C THR A 145 -3.33 -13.65 1.44
N VAL A 146 -3.26 -14.94 1.08
CA VAL A 146 -2.98 -16.05 2.01
C VAL A 146 -1.77 -15.79 2.93
N PRO A 147 -0.56 -15.49 2.42
CA PRO A 147 0.60 -15.29 3.29
C PRO A 147 0.50 -14.03 4.16
N VAL A 148 -0.25 -13.01 3.72
CA VAL A 148 -0.49 -11.80 4.51
C VAL A 148 -1.49 -12.10 5.63
N PHE A 149 -2.57 -12.79 5.31
CA PHE A 149 -3.59 -13.22 6.25
C PHE A 149 -3.00 -14.08 7.37
N GLU A 150 -2.24 -15.12 7.04
CA GLU A 150 -1.60 -16.00 8.04
C GLU A 150 -0.64 -15.22 8.94
N ARG A 151 0.14 -14.28 8.38
CA ARG A 151 1.04 -13.42 9.16
C ARG A 151 0.28 -12.50 10.11
N LEU A 152 -0.83 -11.93 9.67
CA LEU A 152 -1.67 -11.06 10.49
C LEU A 152 -2.41 -11.85 11.58
N LYS A 153 -2.93 -13.03 11.23
CA LYS A 153 -3.60 -13.97 12.14
C LYS A 153 -2.66 -14.44 13.26
N ALA A 154 -1.40 -14.74 12.94
CA ALA A 154 -0.38 -15.12 13.92
C ALA A 154 -0.02 -13.99 14.92
N ARG A 155 -0.32 -12.73 14.59
CA ARG A 155 -0.08 -11.57 15.47
C ARG A 155 -1.25 -11.26 16.40
N LEU A 156 -2.40 -11.90 16.19
CA LEU A 156 -3.55 -11.72 17.07
C LEU A 156 -3.35 -12.48 18.38
N PRO A 157 -3.66 -11.88 19.54
CA PRO A 157 -3.65 -12.61 20.79
C PRO A 157 -4.71 -13.73 20.77
N PRO A 158 -4.52 -14.85 21.49
CA PRO A 158 -5.52 -15.91 21.58
C PRO A 158 -6.90 -15.42 22.04
N SER A 159 -6.94 -14.35 22.84
CA SER A 159 -8.17 -13.70 23.28
C SER A 159 -8.98 -13.02 22.17
N ALA A 160 -8.36 -12.70 21.03
CA ALA A 160 -9.06 -12.10 19.89
C ALA A 160 -10.08 -13.06 19.24
N TYR A 161 -9.91 -14.38 19.44
CA TYR A 161 -10.81 -15.41 18.91
C TYR A 161 -11.99 -15.72 19.85
N ILE A 162 -12.03 -15.12 21.05
CA ILE A 162 -13.01 -15.45 22.10
C ILE A 162 -14.29 -14.58 22.01
N PHE A 163 -14.26 -13.47 21.27
CA PHE A 163 -15.36 -12.49 21.21
C PHE A 163 -16.50 -12.84 20.24
N ASN A 164 -16.68 -14.11 19.87
CA ASN A 164 -17.83 -14.57 19.08
C ASN A 164 -18.49 -15.79 19.72
N GLN A 165 -19.06 -15.60 20.93
CA GLN A 165 -20.19 -16.40 21.42
C GLN A 165 -21.33 -15.47 21.81
#